data_AF-A0A7Z9BLS7-F1
#
_entry.id   AF-A0A7Z9BLS7-F1
#
_cell.length_a   1.000
_cell.length_b   1.000
_cell.length_c   1.000
_cell.angle_alpha   90.00
_cell.angle_beta   90.00
_cell.angle_gamma   90.00
#
_symmetry.space_group_name_H-M   'P 1'
#
loop_
_entity.id
_entity.type
_entity.pdbx_description
1 polymer ?
#
loop_
_entity_poly.entity_id
_entity_poly.type
_entity_poly.pdbx_seq_one_letter_code
_entity_poly.pdbx_strand_id
1 'polypeptide(L)'
;MLTNKPLLIQATGRGTRQMCGTDKYGFPTRHRSRIQIHKGFQTGDIVKAVVTAGKKIGFYLGRVLCRASGSFDLATQNGRVTGISHKYCQSIHKKDGYSYGF
;
A
#
# COMPACT_ATOMS: atom_id res chain seq x y z
N MET A 1 -16.20 11.92 -23.65
CA MET A 1 -15.88 10.48 -23.48
C MET A 1 -16.94 9.87 -22.58
N LEU A 2 -17.79 8.99 -23.12
CA LEU A 2 -18.71 8.17 -22.33
C LEU A 2 -18.01 6.84 -22.04
N THR A 3 -17.80 6.53 -20.77
CA THR A 3 -17.18 5.27 -20.34
C THR A 3 -18.26 4.21 -20.18
N ASN A 4 -18.23 3.15 -21.00
CA ASN A 4 -19.17 2.02 -20.90
C ASN A 4 -18.88 1.07 -19.73
N LYS A 5 -17.80 1.30 -18.98
CA LYS A 5 -17.44 0.53 -17.79
C LYS A 5 -17.66 1.38 -16.54
N PRO A 6 -18.54 0.97 -15.61
CA PRO A 6 -18.73 1.69 -14.37
C PRO A 6 -17.47 1.64 -13.52
N LEU A 7 -17.19 2.73 -12.79
CA LEU A 7 -16.12 2.75 -11.79
C LEU A 7 -16.58 1.96 -10.56
N LEU A 8 -15.87 0.89 -10.22
CA LEU A 8 -16.11 0.10 -9.02
C LEU A 8 -15.32 0.69 -7.86
N ILE A 9 -16.04 1.16 -6.83
CA ILE A 9 -15.45 1.72 -5.61
C ILE A 9 -15.78 0.79 -4.44
N GLN A 10 -14.75 0.33 -3.73
CA GLN A 10 -14.91 -0.49 -2.53
C GLN A 10 -14.34 0.23 -1.31
N ALA A 11 -15.10 0.26 -0.22
CA ALA A 11 -14.61 0.76 1.07
C ALA A 11 -13.60 -0.22 1.68
N THR A 12 -12.39 0.27 1.99
CA THR A 12 -11.27 -0.52 2.55
C THR A 12 -10.80 -0.02 3.92
N GLY A 13 -11.32 1.13 4.37
CA GLY A 13 -11.08 1.66 5.71
C GLY A 13 -9.75 2.41 5.87
N ARG A 14 -9.59 3.05 7.05
CA ARG A 14 -8.48 3.98 7.33
C ARG A 14 -7.40 3.43 8.26
N GLY A 15 -7.40 2.12 8.51
CA GLY A 15 -6.49 1.45 9.44
C GLY A 15 -7.21 1.08 10.74
N THR A 16 -6.48 0.46 11.66
CA THR A 16 -7.01 0.00 12.96
C THR A 16 -6.49 0.88 14.10
N ARG A 17 -7.34 1.11 15.11
CA ARG A 17 -6.95 1.73 16.38
C ARG A 17 -6.36 0.72 17.38
N GLN A 18 -6.39 -0.56 17.05
CA GLN A 18 -5.81 -1.62 17.88
C GLN A 18 -4.27 -1.60 17.79
N MET A 19 -3.66 -1.05 18.84
CA MET A 19 -2.22 -0.86 18.95
C MET A 19 -1.48 -2.10 19.45
N CYS A 20 -2.17 -3.01 20.14
CA CYS A 20 -1.61 -4.27 20.62
C CYS A 20 -2.35 -5.45 20.00
N GLY A 21 -1.61 -6.36 19.38
CA GLY A 21 -2.16 -7.67 19.03
C GLY A 21 -2.17 -8.53 20.28
N THR A 22 -3.30 -9.18 20.55
CA THR A 22 -3.47 -10.10 21.68
C THR A 22 -3.58 -11.54 21.18
N ASP A 23 -3.30 -12.51 22.03
CA ASP A 23 -3.66 -13.90 21.80
C ASP A 23 -5.18 -14.15 22.00
N LYS A 24 -5.62 -15.41 21.91
CA LYS A 24 -7.02 -15.79 22.13
C LYS A 24 -7.53 -15.55 23.56
N TYR A 25 -6.64 -15.35 24.53
CA TYR A 25 -6.96 -15.12 25.94
C TYR A 25 -6.85 -13.64 26.34
N GLY A 26 -6.42 -12.76 25.42
CA GLY A 26 -6.28 -11.33 25.66
C GLY A 26 -4.87 -10.90 26.09
N PHE A 27 -3.90 -11.80 26.14
CA PHE A 27 -2.52 -11.44 26.49
C PHE A 27 -1.79 -10.78 25.32
N PRO A 28 -0.98 -9.72 25.56
CA PRO A 28 -0.29 -8.99 24.51
C PRO A 28 0.81 -9.83 23.84
N THR A 29 0.78 -9.95 22.52
CA THR A 29 1.78 -10.70 21.73
C THR A 29 2.66 -9.80 20.86
N ARG A 30 2.14 -8.64 20.45
CA ARG A 30 2.91 -7.66 19.68
C ARG A 30 2.36 -6.25 19.84
N HIS A 31 3.24 -5.27 19.72
CA HIS A 31 2.88 -3.85 19.68
C HIS A 31 3.10 -3.27 18.28
N ARG A 32 2.16 -2.45 17.83
CA ARG A 32 2.28 -1.70 16.58
C ARG A 32 2.87 -0.32 16.85
N SER A 33 3.61 0.21 15.88
CA SER A 33 4.05 1.60 15.92
C SER A 33 2.88 2.56 15.73
N ARG A 34 2.92 3.72 16.40
CA ARG A 34 1.98 4.84 16.16
C ARG A 34 2.28 5.58 14.86
N ILE A 35 3.45 5.36 14.29
CA ILE A 35 3.88 5.95 13.02
C ILE A 35 3.15 5.24 11.88
N GLN A 36 2.35 5.98 11.12
CA GLN A 36 1.62 5.47 9.95
C GLN A 36 2.31 5.80 8.63
N ILE A 37 3.06 6.90 8.58
CA ILE A 37 3.74 7.38 7.38
C ILE A 37 5.21 6.98 7.48
N HIS A 38 5.68 6.23 6.49
CA HIS A 38 7.07 5.81 6.37
C HIS A 38 7.65 6.33 5.07
N LYS A 39 8.73 7.10 5.16
CA LYS A 39 9.42 7.68 3.99
C LYS A 39 8.49 8.50 3.07
N GLY A 40 7.46 9.13 3.65
CA GLY A 40 6.47 9.93 2.90
C GLY A 40 5.28 9.15 2.33
N PHE A 41 5.21 7.84 2.56
CA PHE A 41 4.15 6.96 2.07
C PHE A 41 3.39 6.27 3.19
N GLN A 42 2.14 5.94 2.93
CA GLN A 42 1.30 5.15 3.82
C GLN A 42 0.73 3.93 3.09
N THR A 43 0.49 2.84 3.83
CA THR A 43 -0.20 1.67 3.28
C THR A 43 -1.59 2.05 2.76
N GLY A 44 -1.84 1.78 1.48
CA GLY A 44 -3.05 2.16 0.76
C GLY A 44 -2.86 3.30 -0.23
N ASP A 45 -1.73 4.03 -0.19
CA ASP A 45 -1.39 5.01 -1.22
C ASP A 45 -1.27 4.33 -2.59
N ILE A 46 -1.72 5.03 -3.65
CA ILE A 46 -1.51 4.59 -5.04
C ILE A 46 -0.25 5.27 -5.54
N VAL A 47 0.70 4.47 -6.01
CA VAL A 47 1.98 4.97 -6.52
C VAL A 47 2.24 4.46 -7.92
N LYS A 48 3.06 5.24 -8.63
CA LYS A 48 3.82 4.81 -9.78
C LYS A 48 5.23 4.49 -9.31
N ALA A 49 5.72 3.30 -9.59
CA ALA A 49 7.10 2.92 -9.35
C ALA A 49 7.81 2.69 -10.68
N VAL A 50 8.93 3.39 -10.88
CA VAL A 50 9.79 3.22 -12.04
C VAL A 50 11.13 2.71 -11.56
N VAL A 51 11.36 1.40 -11.71
CA VAL A 51 12.57 0.74 -11.23
C VAL A 51 13.56 0.66 -12.39
N THR A 52 14.70 1.34 -12.24
CA THR A 52 15.71 1.46 -13.29
C THR A 52 16.84 0.42 -13.19
N ALA A 53 16.95 -0.29 -12.06
CA ALA A 53 18.02 -1.27 -11.82
C ALA A 53 17.56 -2.47 -10.98
N GLY A 54 18.27 -3.59 -11.12
CA GLY A 54 18.08 -4.81 -10.32
C GLY A 54 17.11 -5.83 -10.92
N LYS A 55 16.67 -6.81 -10.11
CA LYS A 55 15.83 -7.93 -10.57
C LYS A 55 14.40 -7.51 -11.00
N LYS A 56 13.92 -6.36 -10.53
CA LYS A 56 12.53 -5.89 -10.69
C LYS A 56 12.46 -4.65 -11.57
N ILE A 57 13.30 -4.56 -12.59
CA ILE A 57 13.28 -3.45 -13.55
C ILE A 57 11.92 -3.42 -14.24
N GLY A 58 11.33 -2.22 -14.32
CA GLY A 58 10.05 -2.04 -14.98
C GLY A 58 9.23 -0.89 -14.40
N PHE A 59 8.05 -0.76 -14.99
CA PHE A 59 7.03 0.19 -14.58
C PHE A 59 5.92 -0.55 -13.81
N TYR A 60 5.57 -0.05 -12.64
CA TYR A 60 4.49 -0.58 -11.82
C TYR A 60 3.55 0.53 -11.40
N LEU A 61 2.25 0.25 -11.48
CA LEU A 61 1.21 1.11 -10.94
C LEU A 61 0.31 0.27 -10.04
N GLY A 62 0.10 0.75 -8.82
CA GLY A 62 -0.65 -0.03 -7.84
C GLY A 62 -0.68 0.57 -6.44
N ARG A 63 -1.35 -0.13 -5.53
CA ARG A 63 -1.44 0.26 -4.12
C ARG A 63 -0.23 -0.23 -3.34
N VAL A 64 0.29 0.63 -2.48
CA VAL A 64 1.48 0.34 -1.67
C VAL A 64 1.09 -0.34 -0.37
N LEU A 65 1.84 -1.38 0.00
CA LEU A 65 1.99 -1.87 1.36
C LEU A 65 3.33 -1.37 1.88
N CYS A 66 3.27 -0.34 2.74
CA CYS A 66 4.45 0.30 3.29
C CYS A 66 5.03 -0.53 4.44
N ARG A 67 6.36 -0.62 4.49
CA ARG A 67 7.12 -1.14 5.63
C ARG A 67 8.05 -0.06 6.17
N ALA A 68 8.30 -0.08 7.47
CA ALA A 68 9.22 0.83 8.13
C ALA A 68 10.66 0.78 7.54
N SER A 69 11.07 -0.37 7.01
CA SER A 69 12.36 -0.56 6.33
C SER A 69 12.55 0.28 5.06
N GLY A 70 11.47 0.84 4.49
CA GLY A 70 11.52 1.55 3.21
C GLY A 70 11.53 0.63 1.98
N SER A 71 11.27 -0.66 2.18
CA SER A 71 11.03 -1.66 1.13
C SER A 71 9.54 -2.01 1.08
N PHE A 72 8.89 -1.63 0.00
CA PHE A 72 7.44 -1.66 -0.18
C PHE A 72 7.00 -2.81 -1.07
N ASP A 73 5.77 -3.28 -0.85
CA ASP A 73 5.12 -4.16 -1.81
C ASP A 73 4.05 -3.38 -2.56
N LEU A 74 3.90 -3.66 -3.85
CA LEU A 74 2.86 -3.08 -4.70
C LEU A 74 1.84 -4.16 -5.05
N ALA A 75 0.58 -3.88 -4.78
CA ALA A 75 -0.53 -4.63 -5.36
C ALA A 75 -0.89 -3.98 -6.70
N THR A 76 -0.46 -4.60 -7.79
CA THR A 76 -0.79 -4.20 -9.17
C THR A 76 -1.94 -5.07 -9.70
N GLN A 77 -2.48 -4.71 -10.86
CA GLN A 77 -3.52 -5.50 -11.52
C GLN A 77 -3.05 -6.93 -11.85
N ASN A 78 -1.75 -7.09 -12.15
CA ASN A 78 -1.17 -8.37 -12.55
C ASN A 78 -0.69 -9.20 -11.35
N GLY A 79 -0.81 -8.68 -10.13
CA GLY A 79 -0.43 -9.38 -8.90
C GLY A 79 0.42 -8.54 -7.96
N ARG A 80 1.02 -9.21 -6.97
CA ARG A 80 1.81 -8.54 -5.93
C ARG A 80 3.29 -8.54 -6.29
N VAL A 81 3.86 -7.35 -6.43
CA VAL A 81 5.30 -7.16 -6.60
C VAL A 81 5.89 -6.75 -5.26
N THR A 82 6.73 -7.60 -4.68
CA THR A 82 7.28 -7.34 -3.35
C THR A 82 8.58 -6.55 -3.41
N GLY A 83 8.99 -5.93 -2.31
CA GLY A 83 10.35 -5.45 -2.07
C GLY A 83 10.89 -4.41 -3.05
N ILE A 84 10.10 -3.42 -3.42
CA ILE A 84 10.51 -2.24 -4.20
C ILE A 84 10.96 -1.14 -3.24
N SER A 85 12.11 -0.52 -3.50
CA SER A 85 12.59 0.60 -2.68
C SER A 85 11.69 1.83 -2.83
N HIS A 86 11.35 2.49 -1.72
CA HIS A 86 10.58 3.75 -1.72
C HIS A 86 11.16 4.83 -2.65
N LYS A 87 12.47 4.79 -2.92
CA LYS A 87 13.16 5.74 -3.82
C LYS A 87 12.64 5.69 -5.25
N TYR A 88 12.12 4.54 -5.68
CA TYR A 88 11.55 4.37 -7.03
C TYR A 88 10.06 4.71 -7.08
N CYS A 89 9.43 4.95 -5.93
CA CYS A 89 7.99 5.20 -5.84
C CYS A 89 7.69 6.69 -5.88
N GLN A 90 6.65 7.05 -6.63
CA GLN A 90 6.08 8.39 -6.67
C GLN A 90 4.59 8.30 -6.35
N SER A 91 4.12 9.11 -5.40
CA SER A 91 2.72 9.15 -4.98
C SER A 91 1.85 9.75 -6.09
N ILE A 92 0.84 9.01 -6.53
CA ILE A 92 -0.21 9.51 -7.42
C ILE A 92 -1.41 9.97 -6.59
N HIS A 93 -1.87 9.11 -5.68
CA HIS A 93 -3.04 9.35 -4.87
C HIS A 93 -2.81 8.90 -3.43
N LYS A 94 -3.22 9.74 -2.48
CA LYS A 94 -3.11 9.43 -1.06
C LYS A 94 -4.27 8.56 -0.61
N LYS A 95 -4.02 7.70 0.37
CA LYS A 95 -5.04 6.86 0.98
C LYS A 95 -6.24 7.70 1.47
N ASP A 96 -7.40 7.40 0.93
CA ASP A 96 -8.70 8.00 1.30
C ASP A 96 -9.64 7.02 2.04
N GLY A 97 -9.32 5.73 1.98
CA GLY A 97 -10.11 4.64 2.56
C GLY A 97 -10.91 3.85 1.53
N TYR A 98 -10.74 4.11 0.25
CA TYR A 98 -11.39 3.40 -0.85
C TYR A 98 -10.37 2.71 -1.75
N SER A 99 -10.82 1.70 -2.48
CA SER A 99 -10.10 1.12 -3.63
C SER A 99 -10.92 1.32 -4.89
N TYR A 100 -10.21 1.52 -6.00
CA TYR A 100 -10.76 1.89 -7.29
C TYR A 100 -10.47 0.79 -8.32
N GLY A 101 -11.47 0.43 -9.10
CA GLY A 101 -11.38 -0.56 -10.18
C GLY A 101 -12.43 -0.29 -11.28
N PHE A 102 -12.42 -1.12 -12.32
CA PHE A 102 -13.36 -1.09 -13.44
C PHE A 102 -13.75 -2.51 -13.81
#